data_AF-A0A6I1KIJ1-F1
#
_entry.id   AF-A0A6I1KIJ1-F1
#
_cell.length_a   1.000
_cell.length_b   1.000
_cell.length_c   1.000
_cell.angle_alpha   90.00
_cell.angle_beta   90.00
_cell.angle_gamma   90.00
#
_symmetry.space_group_name_H-M   'P 1'
#
loop_
_entity.id
_entity.type
_entity.pdbx_description
1 polymer ?
#
loop_
_entity_poly.entity_id
_entity_poly.type
_entity_poly.pdbx_seq_one_letter_code
_entity_poly.pdbx_strand_id
1 'polypeptide(L)'
;MRNRVNGVFVVLTLMLSALIWSGCSKQSQTSGKDVSKAQSQYSGKGVSKTQLQPSDEDIIKAIDDSGIMKREDGSLTVVPPVKVVEKGKLDKGGAWPVKVKFTLKYKMKDGRTAPPKETTTSFRIFEEKDSAGKSVWKAQLGT
;
A
#
# COMPACT_ATOMS: atom_id res chain seq x y z
N MET A 1 -21.41 38.11 -15.01
CA MET A 1 -20.90 38.51 -13.67
C MET A 1 -20.86 37.28 -12.77
N ARG A 2 -19.68 36.72 -12.47
CA ARG A 2 -19.41 35.75 -11.38
C ARG A 2 -17.93 35.30 -11.44
N ASN A 3 -17.01 36.21 -11.17
CA ASN A 3 -15.58 35.93 -10.97
C ASN A 3 -15.09 36.76 -9.78
N ARG A 4 -15.48 36.41 -8.54
CA ARG A 4 -15.06 37.11 -7.31
C ARG A 4 -15.03 36.20 -6.08
N VAL A 5 -14.35 35.05 -6.16
CA VAL A 5 -14.16 34.21 -4.94
C VAL A 5 -12.73 33.71 -4.73
N ASN A 6 -11.80 33.90 -5.67
CA ASN A 6 -10.44 33.36 -5.55
C ASN A 6 -9.41 34.32 -4.93
N GLY A 7 -9.81 35.54 -4.54
CA GLY A 7 -8.88 36.56 -4.02
C GLY A 7 -8.68 36.58 -2.51
N VAL A 8 -9.54 35.92 -1.73
CA VAL A 8 -9.53 36.02 -0.25
C VAL A 8 -8.73 34.89 0.40
N PHE A 9 -8.53 33.77 -0.30
CA PHE A 9 -7.84 32.59 0.26
C PHE A 9 -6.31 32.68 0.29
N VAL A 10 -5.70 33.62 -0.44
CA VAL A 10 -4.23 33.72 -0.54
C VAL A 10 -3.62 34.57 0.59
N VAL A 11 -4.41 35.43 1.25
CA VAL A 11 -3.91 36.32 2.31
C VAL A 11 -3.87 35.63 3.68
N LEU A 12 -4.66 34.57 3.89
CA LEU A 12 -4.78 33.91 5.20
C LEU A 12 -3.62 32.93 5.51
N THR A 13 -2.89 32.45 4.50
CA THR A 13 -1.82 31.44 4.67
C THR A 13 -0.44 32.02 4.94
N LEU A 14 -0.27 33.35 4.91
CA LEU A 14 1.03 34.02 5.09
C LEU A 14 1.29 34.56 6.51
N MET A 15 0.36 34.37 7.46
CA MET A 15 0.43 34.98 8.81
C MET A 15 0.66 33.99 9.97
N LEU A 16 0.99 32.72 9.72
CA LEU A 16 1.09 31.71 10.80
C LEU A 16 2.47 31.08 11.07
N SER A 17 3.57 31.58 10.49
CA SER A 17 4.90 30.94 10.65
C SER A 17 5.92 31.73 11.46
N ALA A 18 5.52 32.80 12.16
CA ALA A 18 6.44 33.65 12.91
C ALA A 18 6.12 33.68 14.41
N LEU A 19 6.15 32.52 15.10
CA LEU A 19 6.06 32.46 16.57
C LEU A 19 6.63 31.13 17.11
N ILE A 20 7.94 30.92 16.98
CA ILE A 20 8.69 30.09 17.95
C ILE A 20 9.96 30.87 18.32
N TRP A 21 9.81 31.71 19.34
CA TRP A 21 10.86 32.49 19.98
C TRP A 21 11.77 31.57 20.82
N SER A 22 13.07 31.82 20.72
CA SER A 22 14.15 31.39 21.62
C SER A 22 13.82 31.55 23.12
N GLY A 23 14.13 30.53 23.92
CA GLY A 23 14.12 30.57 25.38
C GLY A 23 15.34 29.86 25.95
N CYS A 24 16.32 30.64 26.38
CA CYS A 24 17.61 30.24 26.93
C CYS A 24 17.53 29.95 28.45
N SER A 25 18.46 29.12 28.94
CA SER A 25 19.09 29.12 30.28
C SER A 25 19.00 27.79 31.04
N LYS A 26 20.13 27.07 31.09
CA LYS A 26 20.80 26.76 32.36
C LYS A 26 22.26 26.36 32.12
N GLN A 27 23.11 27.31 32.48
CA GLN A 27 24.51 27.22 32.81
C GLN A 27 24.77 26.14 33.88
N SER A 28 25.71 25.24 33.60
CA SER A 28 26.52 24.53 34.61
C SER A 28 27.84 24.09 33.97
N GLN A 29 28.94 24.66 34.44
CA GLN A 29 30.31 24.31 34.07
C GLN A 29 30.99 23.72 35.30
N THR A 30 31.49 22.48 35.22
CA THR A 30 32.64 21.92 35.98
C THR A 30 33.09 20.65 35.22
N SER A 31 34.24 20.66 34.56
CA SER A 31 35.56 20.32 35.11
C SER A 31 35.75 18.81 35.34
N GLY A 32 36.54 18.19 34.46
CA GLY A 32 37.53 17.17 34.84
C GLY A 32 37.05 15.72 35.02
N LYS A 33 37.57 14.87 34.12
CA LYS A 33 38.11 13.52 34.36
C LYS A 33 37.15 12.40 34.81
N ASP A 34 37.14 11.37 33.96
CA ASP A 34 37.16 9.94 34.25
C ASP A 34 36.22 9.08 33.38
N VAL A 35 36.86 8.04 32.86
CA VAL A 35 36.40 7.05 31.90
C VAL A 35 35.36 6.15 32.54
N SER A 36 34.26 5.87 31.85
CA SER A 36 33.75 4.49 31.65
C SER A 36 32.39 4.47 30.95
N LYS A 37 32.41 3.88 29.76
CA LYS A 37 31.48 2.80 29.39
C LYS A 37 29.99 3.06 29.67
N ALA A 38 29.39 3.87 28.81
CA ALA A 38 27.96 3.73 28.50
C ALA A 38 27.84 3.51 26.99
N GLN A 39 28.14 2.28 26.58
CA GLN A 39 27.64 1.69 25.36
C GLN A 39 26.12 1.67 25.51
N SER A 40 25.47 2.76 25.11
CA SER A 40 24.01 2.84 25.04
C SER A 40 23.59 1.92 23.91
N GLN A 41 23.45 0.64 24.28
CA GLN A 41 22.62 -0.33 23.61
C GLN A 41 21.20 0.22 23.62
N TYR A 42 20.90 1.16 22.73
CA TYR A 42 19.60 1.13 22.08
C TYR A 42 19.61 -0.09 21.17
N SER A 43 19.49 -1.26 21.81
CA SER A 43 18.82 -2.41 21.25
C SER A 43 17.38 -1.95 21.04
N GLY A 44 17.18 -1.17 19.97
CA GLY A 44 15.94 -1.21 19.24
C GLY A 44 15.83 -2.65 18.78
N LYS A 45 15.23 -3.51 19.63
CA LYS A 45 14.41 -4.61 19.15
C LYS A 45 13.42 -3.95 18.20
N GLY A 46 13.85 -3.74 16.96
CA GLY A 46 12.96 -3.62 15.84
C GLY A 46 12.11 -4.86 15.98
N VAL A 47 10.86 -4.65 16.39
CA VAL A 47 9.84 -5.67 16.29
C VAL A 47 9.86 -5.99 14.81
N SER A 48 10.55 -7.08 14.46
CA SER A 48 10.47 -7.67 13.15
C SER A 48 8.98 -7.86 12.95
N LYS A 49 8.38 -6.95 12.18
CA LYS A 49 6.99 -7.01 11.82
C LYS A 49 6.92 -8.29 11.01
N THR A 50 6.56 -9.39 11.65
CA THR A 50 6.38 -10.67 10.98
C THR A 50 5.20 -10.43 10.06
N GLN A 51 5.49 -10.00 8.83
CA GLN A 51 4.47 -9.73 7.84
C GLN A 51 3.85 -11.09 7.51
N LEU A 52 2.62 -11.27 7.97
CA LEU A 52 1.90 -12.52 7.79
C LEU A 52 1.74 -12.76 6.28
N GLN A 53 2.05 -13.97 5.84
CA GLN A 53 1.80 -14.34 4.45
C GLN A 53 0.28 -14.37 4.20
N PRO A 54 -0.23 -13.77 3.12
CA PRO A 54 -1.66 -13.77 2.84
C PRO A 54 -2.17 -15.18 2.50
N SER A 55 -3.38 -15.50 2.97
CA SER A 55 -4.09 -16.74 2.60
C SER A 55 -4.50 -16.72 1.12
N ASP A 56 -4.93 -17.87 0.58
CA ASP A 56 -5.43 -17.92 -0.81
C ASP A 56 -6.68 -17.05 -0.95
N GLU A 57 -7.54 -17.08 0.06
CA GLU A 57 -8.77 -16.29 0.14
C GLU A 57 -8.46 -14.79 0.17
N ASP A 58 -7.46 -14.37 0.95
CA ASP A 58 -7.01 -12.97 1.01
C ASP A 58 -6.46 -12.51 -0.33
N ILE A 59 -5.69 -13.35 -1.02
CA ILE A 59 -5.15 -13.06 -2.35
C ILE A 59 -6.26 -12.89 -3.37
N ILE A 60 -7.20 -13.85 -3.42
CA ILE A 60 -8.33 -13.80 -4.36
C ILE A 60 -9.20 -12.58 -4.10
N LYS A 61 -9.48 -12.27 -2.82
CA LYS A 61 -10.23 -11.09 -2.42
C LYS A 61 -9.51 -9.81 -2.81
N ALA A 62 -8.21 -9.70 -2.56
CA ALA A 62 -7.42 -8.52 -2.92
C ALA A 62 -7.42 -8.27 -4.44
N ILE A 63 -7.37 -9.34 -5.25
CA ILE A 63 -7.46 -9.26 -6.71
C ILE A 63 -8.87 -8.82 -7.13
N ASP A 64 -9.94 -9.37 -6.54
CA ASP A 64 -11.30 -8.96 -6.89
C ASP A 64 -11.61 -7.51 -6.51
N ASP A 65 -11.17 -7.08 -5.32
CA ASP A 65 -11.31 -5.72 -4.80
C ASP A 65 -10.50 -4.70 -5.60
N SER A 66 -9.39 -5.12 -6.24
CA SER A 66 -8.58 -4.24 -7.09
C SER A 66 -9.27 -3.80 -8.37
N GLY A 67 -10.30 -4.55 -8.81
CA GLY A 67 -10.97 -4.30 -10.09
C GLY A 67 -10.12 -4.60 -11.34
N ILE A 68 -8.87 -5.07 -11.20
CA ILE A 68 -7.96 -5.34 -12.33
C ILE A 68 -8.57 -6.33 -13.34
N MET A 69 -9.41 -7.26 -12.87
CA MET A 69 -10.05 -8.29 -13.68
C MET A 69 -11.48 -7.93 -14.10
N LYS A 70 -11.90 -6.69 -13.87
CA LYS A 70 -13.22 -6.17 -14.19
C LYS A 70 -13.08 -5.12 -15.28
N ARG A 71 -13.91 -5.20 -16.32
CA ARG A 71 -14.10 -4.10 -17.28
C ARG A 71 -15.48 -3.49 -17.05
N GLU A 72 -15.58 -2.17 -17.09
CA GLU A 72 -16.84 -1.44 -16.85
C GLU A 72 -17.94 -1.84 -17.84
N ASP A 73 -17.57 -2.24 -19.05
CA ASP A 73 -18.49 -2.68 -20.11
C ASP A 73 -18.95 -4.14 -19.95
N GLY A 74 -18.49 -4.86 -18.92
CA GLY A 74 -18.78 -6.29 -18.71
C GLY A 74 -18.22 -7.21 -19.80
N SER A 75 -17.31 -6.71 -20.66
CA SER A 75 -16.72 -7.51 -21.74
C SER A 75 -15.72 -8.55 -21.24
N LEU A 76 -15.26 -8.42 -20.00
CA LEU A 76 -14.39 -9.37 -19.32
C LEU A 76 -15.08 -9.89 -18.07
N THR A 77 -15.21 -11.21 -17.98
CA THR A 77 -15.74 -11.89 -16.80
C THR A 77 -14.79 -13.00 -16.36
N VAL A 78 -14.55 -13.08 -15.05
CA VAL A 78 -13.80 -14.17 -14.42
C VAL A 78 -14.79 -15.26 -14.03
N VAL A 79 -14.52 -16.50 -14.46
CA VAL A 79 -15.33 -17.67 -14.15
C VAL A 79 -14.63 -18.46 -13.05
N PRO A 80 -15.27 -18.69 -11.89
CA PRO A 80 -14.73 -19.56 -10.85
C PRO A 80 -14.52 -21.00 -11.33
N PRO A 81 -13.58 -21.77 -10.75
CA PRO A 81 -12.74 -21.42 -9.61
C PRO A 81 -11.49 -20.61 -10.00
N VAL A 82 -11.13 -19.65 -9.16
CA VAL A 82 -9.83 -18.96 -9.19
C VAL A 82 -8.86 -19.76 -8.30
N LYS A 83 -7.64 -20.02 -8.79
CA LYS A 83 -6.66 -20.84 -8.07
C LYS A 83 -5.33 -20.11 -7.95
N VAL A 84 -4.81 -19.99 -6.74
CA VAL A 84 -3.43 -19.56 -6.52
C VAL A 84 -2.54 -20.76 -6.87
N VAL A 85 -1.68 -20.61 -7.88
CA VAL A 85 -0.80 -21.69 -8.36
C VAL A 85 0.61 -21.56 -7.80
N GLU A 86 1.03 -20.35 -7.44
CA GLU A 86 2.35 -20.09 -6.88
C GLU A 86 2.30 -18.91 -5.92
N LYS A 87 2.95 -19.04 -4.77
CA LYS A 87 3.25 -17.93 -3.86
C LYS A 87 4.75 -17.82 -3.70
N GLY A 88 5.31 -16.70 -4.13
CA GLY A 88 6.71 -16.39 -3.92
C GLY A 88 6.98 -15.93 -2.49
N LYS A 89 8.24 -15.55 -2.25
CA LYS A 89 8.67 -14.95 -0.98
C LYS A 89 8.40 -13.45 -0.99
N LEU A 90 8.21 -12.88 0.21
CA LEU A 90 8.14 -11.44 0.39
C LEU A 90 9.33 -10.75 -0.28
N ASP A 91 9.06 -9.81 -1.18
CA ASP A 91 10.08 -9.06 -1.88
C ASP A 91 10.62 -7.89 -1.03
N LYS A 92 11.65 -7.20 -1.54
CA LYS A 92 12.26 -6.05 -0.86
C LYS A 92 11.29 -4.85 -0.74
N GLY A 93 10.22 -4.83 -1.53
CA GLY A 93 9.18 -3.81 -1.51
C GLY A 93 8.03 -4.12 -0.55
N GLY A 94 8.09 -5.24 0.18
CA GLY A 94 7.03 -5.64 1.10
C GLY A 94 5.81 -6.26 0.40
N ALA A 95 5.97 -6.71 -0.85
CA ALA A 95 4.93 -7.39 -1.61
C ALA A 95 5.22 -8.88 -1.79
N TRP A 96 4.17 -9.68 -1.81
CA TRP A 96 4.19 -11.09 -2.14
C TRP A 96 3.90 -11.28 -3.63
N PRO A 97 4.86 -11.73 -4.45
CA PRO A 97 4.58 -12.10 -5.82
C PRO A 97 3.80 -13.41 -5.83
N VAL A 98 2.66 -13.45 -6.51
CA VAL A 98 1.79 -14.62 -6.60
C VAL A 98 1.41 -14.86 -8.04
N LYS A 99 1.27 -16.11 -8.46
CA LYS A 99 0.65 -16.47 -9.75
C LYS A 99 -0.71 -17.06 -9.48
N VAL A 100 -1.70 -16.52 -10.19
CA VAL A 100 -3.09 -16.94 -10.05
C VAL A 100 -3.58 -17.41 -11.41
N LYS A 101 -4.16 -18.60 -11.44
CA LYS A 101 -4.82 -19.19 -12.59
C LYS A 101 -6.31 -18.95 -12.47
N PHE A 102 -6.91 -18.42 -13.53
CA PHE A 102 -8.34 -18.16 -13.61
C PHE A 102 -8.84 -18.43 -15.03
N THR A 103 -10.15 -18.62 -15.15
CA THR A 103 -10.82 -18.81 -16.43
C THR A 103 -11.48 -17.49 -16.83
N LEU A 104 -11.15 -16.97 -18.01
CA LEU A 104 -11.74 -15.74 -18.52
C LEU A 104 -12.77 -16.04 -19.60
N LYS A 105 -13.88 -15.32 -19.55
CA LYS A 105 -14.92 -15.32 -20.59
C LYS A 105 -15.04 -13.89 -21.13
N TYR A 106 -14.86 -13.76 -22.44
CA TYR A 106 -14.84 -12.47 -23.14
C TYR A 106 -16.10 -12.27 -23.99
N LYS A 107 -16.78 -11.14 -23.82
CA LYS A 107 -17.84 -10.71 -24.74
C LYS A 107 -17.23 -9.90 -25.87
N MET A 108 -17.42 -10.37 -27.09
CA MET A 108 -16.99 -9.70 -28.31
C MET A 108 -17.94 -8.54 -28.65
N LYS A 109 -17.46 -7.60 -29.46
CA LYS A 109 -18.25 -6.42 -29.88
C LYS A 109 -19.51 -6.77 -30.67
N ASP A 110 -19.53 -7.92 -31.33
CA ASP A 110 -20.68 -8.46 -32.06
C ASP A 110 -21.74 -9.13 -31.13
N GLY A 111 -21.56 -9.04 -29.80
CA GLY A 111 -22.44 -9.62 -28.81
C GLY A 111 -22.18 -11.11 -28.54
N ARG A 112 -21.33 -11.78 -29.33
CA ARG A 112 -20.97 -13.17 -29.10
C ARG A 112 -20.04 -13.28 -27.90
N THR A 113 -20.02 -14.45 -27.28
CA THR A 113 -19.05 -14.75 -26.23
C THR A 113 -17.99 -15.69 -26.78
N ALA A 114 -16.72 -15.34 -26.59
CA ALA A 114 -15.61 -16.25 -26.83
C ALA A 114 -15.70 -17.47 -25.89
N PRO A 115 -15.19 -18.63 -26.31
CA PRO A 115 -15.04 -19.77 -25.41
C PRO A 115 -14.20 -19.36 -24.19
N PRO A 116 -14.52 -19.87 -22.99
CA PRO A 116 -13.72 -19.60 -21.81
C PRO A 116 -12.26 -20.04 -22.01
N LYS A 117 -11.33 -19.19 -21.60
CA LYS A 117 -9.89 -19.46 -21.74
C LYS A 117 -9.22 -19.39 -20.38
N GLU A 118 -8.50 -20.45 -20.01
CA GLU A 118 -7.64 -20.42 -18.84
C GLU A 118 -6.45 -19.50 -19.08
N THR A 119 -6.11 -18.69 -18.09
CA THR A 119 -4.96 -17.80 -18.11
C THR A 119 -4.33 -17.78 -16.73
N THR A 120 -3.00 -17.71 -16.71
CA THR A 120 -2.22 -17.51 -15.48
C THR A 120 -1.64 -16.12 -15.53
N THR A 121 -1.81 -15.36 -14.45
CA THR A 121 -1.26 -14.00 -14.35
C THR A 121 -0.58 -13.81 -13.01
N SER A 122 0.52 -13.06 -13.05
CA SER A 122 1.30 -12.68 -11.88
C SER A 122 0.69 -11.43 -11.23
N PHE A 123 0.60 -11.44 -9.91
CA PHE A 123 0.16 -10.31 -9.11
C PHE A 123 1.18 -10.04 -8.01
N ARG A 124 1.19 -8.80 -7.52
CA ARG A 124 1.88 -8.38 -6.30
C ARG A 124 0.84 -8.10 -5.23
N ILE A 125 0.93 -8.80 -4.11
CA ILE A 125 0.00 -8.68 -2.99
C ILE A 125 0.71 -8.00 -1.82
N PHE A 126 0.20 -6.88 -1.37
CA PHE A 126 0.82 -6.10 -0.30
C PHE A 126 -0.23 -5.57 0.68
N GLU A 127 0.23 -5.29 1.89
CA GLU A 127 -0.61 -4.77 2.97
C GLU A 127 -0.60 -3.25 2.92
N GLU A 128 -1.77 -2.64 2.92
CA GLU A 128 -1.94 -1.18 3.00
C GLU A 128 -2.89 -0.85 4.15
N LYS A 129 -2.72 0.32 4.76
CA LYS A 129 -3.68 0.80 5.76
C LYS A 129 -4.81 1.55 5.07
N ASP A 130 -6.05 1.20 5.39
CA ASP A 130 -7.21 1.97 4.97
C ASP A 130 -7.30 3.32 5.73
N SER A 131 -8.30 4.12 5.38
CA SER A 131 -8.58 5.41 6.04
C SER A 131 -8.94 5.29 7.52
N ALA A 132 -9.31 4.09 7.99
CA ALA A 132 -9.57 3.78 9.39
C ALA A 132 -8.31 3.22 10.11
N GLY A 133 -7.16 3.14 9.41
CA GLY A 133 -5.91 2.61 9.93
C GLY A 133 -5.84 1.08 10.01
N LYS A 134 -6.83 0.36 9.49
CA LYS A 134 -6.86 -1.11 9.42
C LYS A 134 -6.03 -1.61 8.26
N SER A 135 -5.30 -2.69 8.51
CA SER A 135 -4.56 -3.41 7.47
C SER A 135 -5.49 -4.13 6.51
N VAL A 136 -5.31 -3.88 5.22
CA VAL A 136 -6.04 -4.52 4.12
C VAL A 136 -5.06 -4.99 3.04
N TRP A 137 -5.30 -6.18 2.49
CA TRP A 137 -4.53 -6.68 1.36
C TRP A 137 -4.98 -6.01 0.06
N LYS A 138 -4.01 -5.60 -0.74
CA LYS A 138 -4.20 -5.00 -2.06
C LYS A 138 -3.44 -5.80 -3.10
N ALA A 139 -3.93 -5.78 -4.33
CA ALA A 139 -3.32 -6.46 -5.46
C ALA A 139 -2.95 -5.46 -6.56
N GLN A 140 -1.82 -5.70 -7.21
CA GLN A 140 -1.38 -5.04 -8.44
C GLN A 140 -0.91 -6.07 -9.46
N LEU A 141 -0.92 -5.74 -10.75
CA LEU A 141 -0.32 -6.61 -11.77
C LEU A 141 1.19 -6.74 -11.52
N GLY A 142 1.66 -7.98 -11.54
CA GLY A 142 3.08 -8.28 -11.51
C GLY A 142 3.68 -8.07 -12.90
N THR A 143 4.71 -7.21 -12.96
CA THR A 143 5.62 -7.10 -14.10
C THR A 143 6.61 -8.26 -14.13
#